data_AF-A0A1C5SF59-F1
#
_entry.id   AF-A0A1C5SF59-F1
#
_cell.length_a   1.000
_cell.length_b   1.000
_cell.length_c   1.000
_cell.angle_alpha   90.00
_cell.angle_beta   90.00
_cell.angle_gamma   90.00
#
_symmetry.space_group_name_H-M   'P 1'
#
loop_
_entity.id
_entity.type
_entity.pdbx_description
1 polymer ?
#
loop_
_entity_poly.entity_id
_entity_poly.type
_entity_poly.pdbx_seq_one_letter_code
_entity_poly.pdbx_strand_id
1 'polypeptide(L)' 'MLENEVDYRLAKMLLGCLYHDGLLTEKQMQKVWDKLLEYYHPPFQSVEVRKEIGDGVTVGER' A
#
# COMPACT_ATOMS: atom_id res chain seq x y z
N MET A 1 -7.03 -17.29 -1.98
CA MET A 1 -6.25 -17.30 -3.23
C MET A 1 -4.93 -16.60 -2.92
N LEU A 2 -3.83 -17.34 -2.90
CA LEU A 2 -2.50 -16.77 -2.62
C LEU A 2 -2.01 -15.87 -3.77
N GLU A 3 -2.45 -16.13 -5.00
CA GLU A 3 -2.11 -15.32 -6.20
C GLU A 3 -2.55 -13.86 -6.04
N ASN A 4 -3.81 -13.61 -5.69
CA ASN A 4 -4.32 -12.23 -5.48
C ASN A 4 -3.60 -11.49 -4.32
N GLU A 5 -3.11 -12.21 -3.31
CA GLU A 5 -2.38 -11.58 -2.21
C GLU A 5 -0.96 -11.17 -2.64
N VAL A 6 -0.29 -12.02 -3.42
CA VAL A 6 1.03 -11.72 -3.98
C VAL A 6 0.94 -10.51 -4.90
N ASP A 7 -0.05 -10.48 -5.79
CA ASP A 7 -0.28 -9.35 -6.71
C ASP A 7 -0.61 -8.06 -5.95
N TYR A 8 -1.43 -8.14 -4.92
CA TYR A 8 -1.74 -7.01 -4.03
C TYR A 8 -0.48 -6.44 -3.36
N ARG A 9 0.35 -7.31 -2.75
CA ARG A 9 1.59 -6.90 -2.08
C ARG A 9 2.59 -6.28 -3.06
N LEU A 10 2.71 -6.86 -4.26
CA LEU A 10 3.55 -6.32 -5.32
C LEU A 10 3.06 -4.94 -5.78
N ALA A 11 1.76 -4.78 -6.02
CA ALA A 11 1.18 -3.51 -6.42
C ALA A 11 1.35 -2.43 -5.35
N LYS A 12 1.19 -2.77 -4.07
CA LYS A 12 1.45 -1.89 -2.92
C LYS A 12 2.92 -1.45 -2.88
N MET A 13 3.86 -2.39 -3.03
CA MET A 13 5.29 -2.10 -3.06
C MET A 13 5.66 -1.14 -4.20
N LEU A 14 5.18 -1.42 -5.42
CA LEU A 14 5.44 -0.57 -6.59
C LEU A 14 4.87 0.84 -6.39
N LEU A 15 3.65 0.97 -5.85
CA LEU A 15 3.07 2.28 -5.53
C LEU A 15 3.93 3.06 -4.53
N GLY A 16 4.45 2.39 -3.50
CA GLY A 16 5.39 2.97 -2.54
C GLY A 16 6.66 3.49 -3.20
N CYS A 17 7.28 2.71 -4.09
CA CYS A 17 8.47 3.12 -4.85
C CYS A 17 8.19 4.36 -5.72
N LEU A 18 7.10 4.35 -6.48
CA LEU A 18 6.74 5.46 -7.37
C LEU A 18 6.50 6.77 -6.59
N TYR A 19 5.93 6.68 -5.38
CA TYR A 19 5.76 7.84 -4.52
C TYR A 19 7.09 8.32 -3.92
N HIS A 20 7.92 7.40 -3.42
CA HIS A 20 9.24 7.71 -2.89
C HIS A 20 10.15 8.39 -3.92
N ASP A 21 10.09 7.94 -5.18
CA ASP A 21 10.89 8.51 -6.27
C ASP A 21 10.32 9.84 -6.80
N GLY A 22 9.25 10.35 -6.20
CA GLY A 22 8.63 11.64 -6.57
C GLY A 22 7.88 11.62 -7.90
N LEU A 23 7.62 10.44 -8.46
CA LEU A 23 6.87 10.27 -9.71
C LEU A 23 5.36 10.45 -9.52
N LEU A 24 4.88 10.35 -8.28
CA LEU A 24 3.50 10.59 -7.89
C LEU A 24 3.42 11.70 -6.85
N THR A 25 2.49 12.62 -7.05
CA THR A 25 2.06 13.53 -5.98
C THR A 25 1.26 12.77 -4.91
N GLU A 26 1.19 13.30 -3.69
CA GLU A 26 0.41 12.70 -2.59
C GLU A 26 -1.06 12.44 -3.00
N LYS A 27 -1.67 13.39 -3.75
CA LYS A 27 -3.04 13.25 -4.26
C LYS A 27 -3.18 12.09 -5.26
N GLN A 28 -2.17 11.89 -6.13
CA GLN A 28 -2.18 10.77 -7.08
C GLN A 28 -1.96 9.44 -6.36
N MET A 29 -1.04 9.39 -5.40
CA MET A 29 -0.79 8.22 -4.57
C MET A 29 -2.08 7.79 -3.86
N GLN A 30 -2.77 8.70 -3.17
CA GLN A 30 -4.02 8.40 -2.47
C GLN A 30 -5.10 7.86 -3.42
N LYS A 31 -5.25 8.47 -4.61
CA LYS A 31 -6.23 8.02 -5.60
C LYS A 31 -5.94 6.61 -6.13
N VAL A 32 -4.67 6.26 -6.32
CA VAL A 32 -4.27 4.91 -6.75
C VAL A 32 -4.45 3.92 -5.60
N TRP A 33 -4.12 4.32 -4.38
CA TRP A 33 -4.32 3.53 -3.17
C TRP A 33 -5.78 3.11 -2.99
N ASP A 34 -6.72 4.07 -3.07
CA ASP A 34 -8.15 3.80 -2.92
C ASP A 34 -8.65 2.77 -3.95
N LYS A 35 -8.19 2.89 -5.20
CA LYS A 35 -8.50 1.91 -6.27
C LYS A 35 -7.91 0.53 -6.00
N LEU A 36 -6.71 0.47 -5.44
CA LEU A 36 -6.01 -0.77 -5.13
C LEU A 36 -6.77 -1.52 -4.02
N LEU A 37 -7.25 -0.81 -3.00
CA LEU A 37 -8.09 -1.37 -1.95
C LEU A 37 -9.47 -1.83 -2.47
N GLU A 38 -10.06 -1.08 -3.41
CA GLU A 38 -11.32 -1.45 -4.07
C GLU A 38 -11.16 -2.70 -4.94
N TYR A 39 -10.07 -2.84 -5.68
CA TYR A 39 -9.89 -3.96 -6.60
C TYR A 39 -9.55 -5.28 -5.88
N TYR A 40 -8.59 -5.24 -4.95
CA TYR A 40 -8.06 -6.45 -4.33
C TYR A 40 -8.85 -6.92 -3.10
N HIS A 41 -9.67 -6.05 -2.51
CA HIS A 41 -10.42 -6.32 -1.28
C HIS A 41 -9.57 -7.04 -0.21
N PRO A 42 -8.42 -6.47 0.21
CA PRO A 42 -7.50 -7.17 1.06
C PRO A 42 -8.14 -7.52 2.42
N PRO A 43 -7.78 -8.67 3.02
CA PRO A 43 -8.45 -9.17 4.22
C PRO A 43 -8.33 -8.26 5.45
N PHE A 44 -7.39 -7.30 5.45
CA PHE A 44 -7.14 -6.36 6.53
C PHE A 44 -7.16 -4.89 6.07
N GLN A 45 -8.17 -4.48 5.29
CA GLN A 45 -8.35 -3.07 4.88
C GLN A 45 -8.25 -2.06 6.04
N SER A 46 -8.70 -2.41 7.25
CA SER A 46 -8.64 -1.51 8.42
C SER A 46 -7.21 -1.18 8.88
N VAL A 47 -6.24 -2.05 8.60
CA VAL A 47 -4.82 -1.83 8.88
C VAL A 47 -4.20 -0.93 7.80
N GLU A 48 -4.64 -1.08 6.55
CA GLU A 48 -4.18 -0.33 5.37
C GLU A 48 -4.64 1.14 5.34
N VAL A 49 -5.66 1.49 6.12
CA VAL A 49 -6.19 2.87 6.24
C VAL A 49 -5.37 3.72 7.19
N ARG A 50 -4.60 3.11 8.10
CA ARG A 50 -3.57 3.84 8.86
C ARG A 50 -2.44 4.11 7.87
N LYS A 51 -2.16 5.38 7.59
CA LYS A 51 -1.16 5.89 6.61
C LYS A 51 0.30 5.42 6.82
N GLU A 52 0.51 4.35 7.58
CA GLU A 52 1.77 3.65 7.71
C GLU A 52 1.82 2.61 6.58
N ILE A 53 2.46 2.96 5.46
CA ILE A 53 2.80 1.97 4.44
C ILE A 53 3.88 1.07 5.05
N GLY A 54 3.45 0.00 5.69
CA GLY A 54 4.25 -1.00 6.38
C GLY A 54 3.32 -1.95 7.13
N ASP A 55 3.78 -3.15 7.49
CA ASP A 55 2.98 -4.15 8.22
C ASP A 55 2.70 -3.75 9.69
N GLY A 56 2.59 -2.43 9.98
CA GLY A 56 2.41 -1.91 11.34
C GLY A 56 3.64 -2.11 12.25
N VAL A 57 4.80 -2.42 11.70
CA VAL A 57 6.03 -2.61 12.47
C VAL A 57 6.76 -1.27 12.59
N THR A 58 6.54 -0.58 13.70
CA THR A 58 7.45 0.48 14.14
C THR A 58 8.72 -0.20 14.67
N VAL A 59 9.77 -0.29 13.84
CA VAL A 59 11.09 -0.70 14.32
C VAL A 59 11.62 0.47 15.15
N GLY A 60 11.44 0.40 16.47
CA GLY A 60 12.06 1.36 17.38
C GLY A 60 13.58 1.27 17.23
N GLU A 61 14.22 2.41 16.94
CA GLU A 61 15.67 2.54 16.96
C GLU A 61 16.18 2.13 18.34
N ARG A 62 16.98 1.06 18.37
CA ARG A 62 17.78 0.68 19.53
C ARG A 62 19.16 0.27 19.09
#